data_AF-A0A949JV77-F1
#
_entry.id   AF-A0A949JV77-F1
#
_cell.length_a   1.000
_cell.length_b   1.000
_cell.length_c   1.000
_cell.angle_alpha   90.00
_cell.angle_beta   90.00
_cell.angle_gamma   90.00
#
_symmetry.space_group_name_H-M   'P 1'
#
loop_
_entity.id
_entity.type
_entity.pdbx_description
1 polymer ?
#
loop_
_entity_poly.entity_id
_entity_poly.type
_entity_poly.pdbx_seq_one_letter_code
_entity_poly.pdbx_strand_id
1 'polypeptide(L)' 'MLVGHDYWRGLVDWAKERMLADGMISPEDMDFLHVVDSEDEVIEGINRTYKNLKLNKKQQS' A
#
# COMPACT_ATOMS: atom_id res chain seq x y z
N MET A 1 -4.22 1.96 -3.36
CA MET A 1 -3.97 0.77 -4.20
C MET A 1 -3.73 1.25 -5.62
N LEU A 2 -2.82 0.59 -6.33
CA LEU A 2 -2.41 0.88 -7.69
C LEU A 2 -2.63 -0.39 -8.54
N VAL A 3 -3.03 -0.25 -9.81
CA VAL A 3 -3.33 -1.39 -10.69
C VAL A 3 -2.26 -1.54 -11.77
N GLY A 4 -1.79 -2.77 -11.97
CA GLY A 4 -0.80 -3.16 -12.97
C GLY A 4 0.63 -3.10 -12.43
N HIS A 5 1.18 -4.26 -12.04
CA HIS A 5 2.56 -4.36 -11.55
C HIS A 5 3.58 -3.85 -12.57
N ASP A 6 3.44 -4.24 -13.84
CA ASP A 6 4.40 -3.83 -14.86
C ASP A 6 4.47 -2.31 -15.05
N TYR A 7 3.33 -1.61 -14.89
CA TYR A 7 3.28 -0.16 -14.99
C TYR A 7 3.92 0.52 -13.79
N TRP A 8 3.64 0.04 -12.57
CA TRP A 8 4.09 0.70 -11.33
C TRP A 8 5.43 0.20 -10.79
N ARG A 9 5.96 -0.93 -11.28
CA ARG A 9 7.21 -1.52 -10.82
C ARG A 9 8.35 -0.50 -10.77
N GLY A 10 8.55 0.26 -11.84
CA GLY A 10 9.61 1.26 -11.90
C GLY A 10 9.49 2.36 -10.82
N LEU A 11 8.28 2.81 -10.50
CA LEU A 11 8.07 3.78 -9.43
C LEU A 11 8.32 3.17 -8.05
N VAL A 12 7.81 1.96 -7.82
CA VAL A 12 7.97 1.25 -6.55
C VAL A 12 9.44 0.96 -6.27
N ASP A 13 10.17 0.51 -7.28
CA ASP A 13 11.61 0.24 -7.17
C ASP A 13 12.38 1.55 -6.90
N TRP A 14 12.08 2.62 -7.63
CA TRP A 14 12.68 3.93 -7.38
C TRP A 14 12.40 4.45 -5.96
N ALA A 15 11.17 4.29 -5.46
CA ALA A 15 10.81 4.70 -4.11
C ALA A 15 11.62 3.94 -3.05
N LYS A 16 11.85 2.63 -3.24
CA LYS A 16 12.70 1.83 -2.35
C LYS A 16 14.17 2.24 -2.42
N GLU A 17 14.69 2.43 -3.63
CA GLU A 17 16.11 2.72 -3.86
C GLU A 17 16.51 4.15 -3.49
N ARG A 18 15.57 5.10 -3.52
CA ARG A 18 15.84 6.51 -3.24
C ARG A 18 15.14 6.98 -1.99
N MET A 19 13.81 7.02 -1.98
CA MET A 19 13.08 7.63 -0.87
C MET A 19 13.30 6.87 0.44
N LEU A 20 13.22 5.54 0.42
CA LEU A 20 13.44 4.73 1.62
C LEU A 20 14.92 4.72 2.01
N ALA A 21 15.83 4.51 1.06
CA ALA A 21 17.27 4.47 1.32
C ALA A 21 17.81 5.79 1.89
N ASP A 22 17.33 6.93 1.38
CA ASP A 22 17.74 8.27 1.82
C ASP A 22 16.98 8.74 3.08
N GLY A 23 16.09 7.91 3.63
CA GLY A 23 15.34 8.20 4.85
C GLY A 23 14.24 9.26 4.68
N MET A 24 13.76 9.45 3.45
CA MET A 24 12.69 10.39 3.14
C MET A 24 11.30 9.84 3.52
N ILE A 25 11.18 8.52 3.66
CA ILE A 25 10.00 7.79 4.15
C ILE A 25 10.43 6.71 5.14
N SER A 26 9.51 6.28 6.01
CA SER A 26 9.75 5.15 6.90
C SER A 26 9.51 3.80 6.17
N PRO A 27 10.06 2.68 6.68
CA PRO A 27 9.76 1.36 6.12
C PRO A 27 8.26 1.05 6.07
N GLU A 28 7.50 1.50 7.07
CA GLU A 28 6.06 1.30 7.18
C GLU A 28 5.28 2.07 6.10
N ASP A 29 5.84 3.16 5.56
CA ASP A 29 5.19 3.89 4.46
C ASP A 29 5.06 3.02 3.19
N MET A 30 5.97 2.06 3.01
CA MET A 30 5.93 1.11 1.89
C MET A 30 4.72 0.16 1.99
N ASP A 31 4.20 -0.09 3.19
CA ASP A 31 3.04 -0.95 3.38
C ASP A 31 1.77 -0.32 2.81
N PHE A 32 1.73 0.99 2.59
CA PHE A 32 0.60 1.66 1.93
C PHE A 32 0.61 1.50 0.40
N LEU A 33 1.76 1.15 -0.20
CA LEU A 33 1.91 0.94 -1.64
C LEU A 33 1.52 -0.48 -2.04
N HIS A 34 0.22 -0.72 -2.09
CA HIS A 34 -0.33 -1.97 -2.63
C HIS A 34 -0.53 -1.87 -4.14
N VAL A 35 0.22 -2.67 -4.90
CA VAL A 35 0.02 -2.89 -6.34
C VAL A 35 -0.67 -4.23 -6.55
N VAL A 36 -1.62 -4.28 -7.48
CA VAL A 36 -2.45 -5.46 -7.78
C VAL A 36 -2.69 -5.57 -9.28
N ASP A 37 -3.01 -6.76 -9.79
CA ASP A 37 -3.21 -6.98 -11.24
C ASP A 37 -4.66 -7.24 -11.63
N SER A 38 -5.55 -7.46 -10.66
CA SER A 38 -6.95 -7.78 -10.92
C SER A 38 -7.92 -6.91 -10.13
N GLU A 39 -9.13 -6.77 -10.66
CA GLU A 39 -10.24 -6.09 -9.98
C GLU A 39 -10.62 -6.80 -8.68
N ASP A 40 -10.57 -8.13 -8.66
CA ASP A 40 -10.86 -8.94 -7.47
C ASP A 40 -9.89 -8.60 -6.33
N GLU A 41 -8.58 -8.51 -6.62
CA GLU A 41 -7.57 -8.11 -5.65
C GLU A 41 -7.78 -6.67 -5.13
N VAL A 42 -8.24 -5.75 -5.98
CA VAL A 42 -8.62 -4.39 -5.56
C VAL A 42 -9.76 -4.44 -4.54
N ILE A 43 -10.82 -5.19 -4.86
CA ILE A 43 -12.01 -5.32 -3.99
C ILE A 43 -11.62 -5.93 -2.64
N GLU A 44 -10.82 -6.99 -2.66
CA GLU A 44 -10.31 -7.63 -1.44
C GLU A 44 -9.47 -6.67 -0.59
N GLY A 45 -8.56 -5.91 -1.22
CA GLY A 45 -7.71 -4.95 -0.51
C GLY A 45 -8.48 -3.79 0.11
N ILE A 46 -9.49 -3.26 -0.59
CA ILE A 46 -10.38 -2.22 -0.05
C ILE A 46 -11.17 -2.76 1.14
N ASN A 47 -11.73 -3.97 1.01
CA ASN A 47 -12.49 -4.62 2.10
C ASN A 47 -11.62 -4.86 3.33
N ARG A 48 -10.38 -5.30 3.16
CA ARG A 48 -9.40 -5.47 4.25
C ARG A 48 -9.13 -4.14 4.94
N THR A 49 -8.83 -3.10 4.17
CA THR A 49 -8.53 -1.76 4.69
C THR A 49 -9.71 -1.20 5.47
N TYR A 50 -10.92 -1.31 4.94
CA TYR A 50 -12.13 -0.82 5.58
C TYR A 50 -12.45 -1.56 6.90
N LYS A 51 -12.24 -2.88 6.94
CA LYS A 51 -12.36 -3.67 8.18
C LYS A 51 -11.35 -3.20 9.23
N ASN A 52 -10.09 -3.02 8.85
CA ASN A 52 -9.03 -2.57 9.77
C ASN A 52 -9.33 -1.18 10.34
N LEU A 53 -9.78 -0.24 9.49
CA LEU A 53 -10.18 1.10 9.93
C LEU A 53 -11.35 1.04 10.94
N LYS A 54 -12.33 0.17 10.72
CA LYS A 54 -13.45 -0.03 11.66
C LYS A 54 -12.99 -0.63 12.98
N LEU A 55 -12.06 -1.59 12.96
CA LEU A 55 -11.52 -2.24 14.16
C LEU A 55 -10.72 -1.24 15.01
N ASN A 56 -9.86 -0.44 14.36
CA ASN A 56 -9.05 0.56 15.05
C ASN A 56 -9.92 1.65 15.72
N LYS A 57 -11.00 2.08 15.06
CA LYS A 57 -11.96 3.03 15.67
C LYS A 57 -12.70 2.48 16.89
N LYS A 58 -12.89 1.16 17.01
CA LYS A 58 -13.54 0.55 18.18
C LYS A 58 -12.61 0.42 19.39
N GLN A 59 -11.30 0.36 19.17
CA GLN A 59 -10.31 0.24 20.27
C GLN A 59 -9.93 1.59 20.88
N GLN A 60 -10.28 2.70 20.21
CA GLN A 60 -10.06 4.07 20.68
C GLN A 60 -11.31 4.69 21.35
N SER A 61 -12.36 3.89 21.60
CA SER A 61 -13.60 4.29 22.26
C SER A 61 -13.85 3.50 23.53
#